data_AF-A0A933ZDE0-F1
#
_entry.id   AF-A0A933ZDE0-F1
#
_cell.length_a   1.000
_cell.length_b   1.000
_cell.length_c   1.000
_cell.angle_alpha   90.00
_cell.angle_beta   90.00
_cell.angle_gamma   90.00
#
_symmetry.space_group_name_H-M   'P 1'
#
loop_
_entity.id
_entity.type
_entity.pdbx_description
1 polymer ?
#
loop_
_entity_poly.entity_id
_entity_poly.type
_entity_poly.pdbx_seq_one_letter_code
_entity_poly.pdbx_strand_id
1 'polypeptide(L)'
;MLTSYGKLLDQMADAADKQSGTNLLDNGYTLSLAETALDVAESMVFDLNVVTSQRYEDFYGEIERFRDALRALACRAATLKTGEEVSRPGAPEGAEVSASALAEAIGRAHVLVAGAGMAACRGVASGPLFRISSDRDLASAPEGAVLLARDLTPEQEVVGVVRKASAILTESGEAAGEVAKLAREFRIPTIVAMGDAAAGLPAGGVVTVDADECVVYEGRIHELVDYYRLGRIGADEEPEYTFLRDVRQLLFTLTPVDSAEPCAERGRCVSLHDLCHLAHELAGEALAEQSEDRFNQRGIARPVATSAPYSVSVVILGEPSPSEDASGGRAPSADSTTLQPFLLGLESGSRAGRCQGGGGKQRSVMATVKDDHANIIVQRVAGFDMVDALASASPEYNHAYCRFSPQSGAPGQPGLRGDIAQAALRRLGFSVAGTPRSATGWIGNLQRAELQERLNVIGCLSACLDGMVKEVSGGAGIDRCVSTFLQQHA
;
A
#
# COMPACT_ATOMS: atom_id res chain seq x y z
N MET A 1 8.93 -21.06 -5.41
CA MET A 1 9.07 -20.33 -6.67
C MET A 1 8.22 -19.08 -6.74
N LEU A 2 7.09 -18.96 -6.01
CA LEU A 2 6.31 -17.71 -6.06
C LEU A 2 5.86 -17.15 -4.69
N THR A 3 6.17 -17.86 -3.59
CA THR A 3 6.01 -17.37 -2.20
C THR A 3 6.67 -16.03 -1.91
N SER A 4 7.64 -15.61 -2.74
CA SER A 4 8.41 -14.40 -2.55
C SER A 4 7.60 -13.12 -2.81
N TYR A 5 6.55 -13.18 -3.65
CA TYR A 5 5.70 -12.00 -3.84
C TYR A 5 4.84 -11.69 -2.61
N GLY A 6 4.25 -12.72 -1.98
CA GLY A 6 3.56 -12.56 -0.70
C GLY A 6 4.43 -11.91 0.37
N LYS A 7 5.70 -12.36 0.49
CA LYS A 7 6.66 -11.73 1.41
C LYS A 7 6.89 -10.26 1.13
N LEU A 8 6.97 -9.85 -0.15
CA LEU A 8 7.10 -8.43 -0.50
C LEU A 8 5.87 -7.63 -0.05
N LEU A 9 4.67 -8.18 -0.25
CA LEU A 9 3.43 -7.56 0.21
C LEU A 9 3.37 -7.43 1.73
N ASP A 10 3.86 -8.44 2.46
CA ASP A 10 3.96 -8.40 3.92
C ASP A 10 4.92 -7.29 4.36
N GLN A 11 6.08 -7.14 3.69
CA GLN A 11 7.01 -6.04 3.95
C GLN A 11 6.36 -4.68 3.65
N MET A 12 5.53 -4.56 2.61
CA MET A 12 4.81 -3.34 2.29
C MET A 12 3.73 -2.99 3.33
N ALA A 13 3.00 -4.00 3.81
CA ALA A 13 2.00 -3.82 4.87
C ALA A 13 2.67 -3.43 6.19
N ASP A 14 3.76 -4.11 6.56
CA ASP A 14 4.56 -3.81 7.74
C ASP A 14 5.20 -2.41 7.66
N ALA A 15 5.64 -2.00 6.46
CA ALA A 15 6.08 -0.63 6.19
C ALA A 15 4.96 0.38 6.49
N ALA A 16 3.76 0.13 5.97
CA ALA A 16 2.61 1.04 6.11
C ALA A 16 2.10 1.13 7.55
N ASP A 17 1.98 0.01 8.26
CA ASP A 17 1.48 -0.04 9.64
C ASP A 17 2.45 0.64 10.62
N LYS A 18 3.76 0.40 10.47
CA LYS A 18 4.78 1.00 11.35
C LYS A 18 5.06 2.47 11.03
N GLN A 19 4.67 2.93 9.85
CA GLN A 19 4.54 4.34 9.49
C GLN A 19 3.31 5.03 10.11
N SER A 20 2.51 4.34 10.93
CA SER A 20 1.40 4.94 11.71
C SER A 20 1.64 4.93 13.22
N GLY A 21 2.79 4.39 13.67
CA GLY A 21 3.11 4.11 15.08
C GLY A 21 4.41 4.72 15.59
N THR A 22 4.92 4.21 16.72
CA THR A 22 6.06 4.73 17.51
C THR A 22 7.42 4.71 16.80
N ASN A 23 7.54 4.14 15.59
CA ASN A 23 8.79 3.99 14.82
C ASN A 23 8.89 4.96 13.63
N LEU A 24 8.10 6.02 13.62
CA LEU A 24 7.88 6.92 12.48
C LEU A 24 9.16 7.56 11.87
N LEU A 25 10.32 7.46 12.54
CA LEU A 25 11.55 8.20 12.18
C LEU A 25 12.86 7.41 12.42
N ASP A 26 12.83 6.07 12.42
CA ASP A 26 14.06 5.27 12.50
C ASP A 26 14.62 4.95 11.10
N ASN A 27 15.71 5.65 10.73
CA ASN A 27 16.43 5.39 9.48
C ASN A 27 17.05 3.99 9.44
N GLY A 28 17.49 3.45 10.58
CA GLY A 28 18.06 2.10 10.66
C GLY A 28 17.01 1.04 10.37
N TYR A 29 15.82 1.21 10.95
CA TYR A 29 14.66 0.38 10.63
C TYR A 29 14.27 0.48 9.15
N THR A 30 14.14 1.70 8.63
CA THR A 30 13.77 1.96 7.23
C THR A 30 14.77 1.32 6.26
N LEU A 31 16.07 1.38 6.56
CA LEU A 31 17.11 0.74 5.77
C LEU A 31 17.03 -0.78 5.84
N SER A 32 16.85 -1.35 7.04
CA SER A 32 16.72 -2.81 7.21
C SER A 32 15.51 -3.37 6.46
N LEU A 33 14.38 -2.66 6.49
CA LEU A 33 13.18 -3.00 5.73
C LEU A 33 13.44 -2.94 4.22
N ALA A 34 14.13 -1.88 3.76
CA ALA A 34 14.49 -1.69 2.38
C ALA A 34 15.44 -2.80 1.85
N GLU A 35 16.45 -3.18 2.63
CA GLU A 35 17.35 -4.28 2.31
C GLU A 35 16.60 -5.61 2.25
N THR A 36 15.69 -5.87 3.19
CA THR A 36 14.86 -7.07 3.19
C THR A 36 13.98 -7.14 1.93
N ALA A 37 13.39 -6.01 1.50
CA ALA A 37 12.61 -5.95 0.26
C ALA A 37 13.47 -6.24 -0.98
N LEU A 38 14.71 -5.75 -1.03
CA LEU A 38 15.66 -6.02 -2.12
C LEU A 38 16.06 -7.50 -2.19
N ASP A 39 16.28 -8.15 -1.05
CA ASP A 39 16.60 -9.57 -1.00
C ASP A 39 15.42 -10.45 -1.44
N VAL A 40 14.20 -10.05 -1.09
CA VAL A 40 12.97 -10.70 -1.60
C VAL A 40 12.87 -10.54 -3.12
N ALA A 41 13.13 -9.35 -3.65
CA ALA A 41 13.14 -9.08 -5.09
C ALA A 41 14.20 -9.92 -5.82
N GLU A 42 15.40 -10.06 -5.25
CA GLU A 42 16.45 -10.93 -5.79
C GLU A 42 16.00 -12.39 -5.86
N SER A 43 15.36 -12.88 -4.79
CA SER A 43 14.79 -14.23 -4.80
C SER A 43 13.70 -14.41 -5.87
N MET A 44 12.90 -13.39 -6.16
CA MET A 44 11.91 -13.43 -7.23
C MET A 44 12.54 -13.47 -8.62
N VAL A 45 13.57 -12.65 -8.86
CA VAL A 45 14.32 -12.65 -10.12
C VAL A 45 15.04 -13.98 -10.33
N PHE A 46 15.54 -14.58 -9.25
CA PHE A 46 16.07 -15.94 -9.29
C PHE A 46 15.00 -16.95 -9.73
N ASP A 47 13.83 -16.97 -9.07
CA ASP A 47 12.74 -17.88 -9.40
C ASP A 47 12.28 -17.69 -10.87
N LEU A 48 12.13 -16.45 -11.33
CA LEU A 48 11.82 -16.13 -12.73
C LEU A 48 12.85 -16.76 -13.68
N ASN A 49 14.14 -16.58 -13.42
CA ASN A 49 15.20 -17.11 -14.28
C ASN A 49 15.29 -18.64 -14.24
N VAL A 50 14.92 -19.27 -13.12
CA VAL A 50 14.79 -20.74 -13.07
C VAL A 50 13.66 -21.21 -13.99
N VAL A 51 12.48 -20.58 -13.93
CA VAL A 51 11.32 -20.98 -14.76
C VAL A 51 11.55 -20.67 -16.24
N THR A 52 12.24 -19.58 -16.55
CA THR A 52 12.40 -19.07 -17.92
C THR A 52 13.70 -19.50 -18.59
N SER A 53 14.49 -20.37 -17.95
CA SER A 53 15.81 -20.81 -18.45
C SER A 53 16.77 -19.63 -18.72
N GLN A 54 16.92 -18.75 -17.72
CA GLN A 54 17.85 -17.61 -17.72
C GLN A 54 17.55 -16.53 -18.78
N ARG A 55 16.29 -16.40 -19.21
CA ARG A 55 15.89 -15.40 -20.21
C ARG A 55 15.99 -13.95 -19.71
N TYR A 56 15.96 -13.73 -18.40
CA TYR A 56 15.82 -12.40 -17.77
C TYR A 56 16.97 -12.11 -16.81
N GLU A 57 18.21 -12.50 -17.13
CA GLU A 57 19.39 -12.25 -16.29
C GLU A 57 19.66 -10.75 -16.08
N ASP A 58 19.29 -9.90 -17.06
CA ASP A 58 19.43 -8.45 -16.96
C ASP A 58 18.69 -7.85 -15.74
N PHE A 59 17.69 -8.53 -15.18
CA PHE A 59 16.94 -8.06 -14.01
C PHE A 59 17.81 -8.01 -12.74
N TYR A 60 18.89 -8.79 -12.64
CA TYR A 60 19.84 -8.65 -11.54
C TYR A 60 20.56 -7.29 -11.58
N GLY A 61 20.81 -6.75 -12.77
CA GLY A 61 21.37 -5.40 -12.91
C GLY A 61 20.41 -4.31 -12.42
N GLU A 62 19.09 -4.50 -12.58
CA GLU A 62 18.08 -3.58 -12.05
C GLU A 62 18.02 -3.63 -10.52
N ILE A 63 18.18 -4.81 -9.90
CA ILE A 63 18.27 -4.95 -8.44
C ILE A 63 19.49 -4.20 -7.90
N GLU A 64 20.66 -4.37 -8.52
CA GLU A 64 21.87 -3.65 -8.12
C GLU A 64 21.71 -2.13 -8.27
N ARG A 65 21.02 -1.65 -9.32
CA ARG A 65 20.67 -0.24 -9.45
C ARG A 65 19.85 0.25 -8.25
N PHE A 66 18.85 -0.52 -7.78
CA PHE A 66 18.06 -0.15 -6.61
C PHE A 66 18.88 -0.21 -5.31
N ARG A 67 19.79 -1.19 -5.15
CA ARG A 67 20.75 -1.24 -4.03
C ARG A 67 21.63 -0.01 -4.00
N ASP A 68 22.18 0.40 -5.14
CA ASP A 68 23.05 1.57 -5.24
C ASP A 68 22.27 2.87 -4.96
N ALA A 69 21.04 2.99 -5.46
CA ALA A 69 20.17 4.11 -5.15
C ALA A 69 19.85 4.19 -3.64
N LEU A 70 19.54 3.06 -3.00
CA LEU A 70 19.29 2.99 -1.55
C LEU A 70 20.53 3.38 -0.75
N ARG A 71 21.72 2.89 -1.12
CA ARG A 71 23.00 3.29 -0.50
C ARG A 71 23.24 4.78 -0.64
N ALA A 72 22.96 5.36 -1.81
CA ALA A 72 23.09 6.81 -2.02
C ALA A 72 22.13 7.63 -1.15
N LEU A 73 20.88 7.17 -0.98
CA LEU A 73 19.92 7.78 -0.05
C LEU A 73 20.39 7.69 1.40
N ALA A 74 20.89 6.53 1.82
CA ALA A 74 21.40 6.33 3.17
C ALA A 74 22.61 7.22 3.46
N CYS A 75 23.55 7.34 2.51
CA CYS A 75 24.68 8.27 2.61
C CYS A 75 24.22 9.72 2.75
N ARG A 76 23.27 10.18 1.90
CA ARG A 76 22.70 11.53 1.98
C ARG A 76 22.06 11.79 3.35
N ALA A 77 21.28 10.83 3.86
CA ALA A 77 20.64 10.93 5.17
C ALA A 77 21.66 10.95 6.33
N ALA A 78 22.75 10.21 6.23
CA ALA A 78 23.83 10.22 7.21
C ALA A 78 24.60 11.56 7.22
N THR A 79 24.93 12.11 6.05
CA THR A 79 25.62 13.41 5.93
C THR A 79 24.79 14.55 6.51
N LEU A 80 23.47 14.52 6.32
CA LEU A 80 22.54 15.51 6.90
C LEU A 80 22.47 15.43 8.43
N LYS A 81 22.77 14.28 9.05
CA LYS A 81 22.80 14.09 10.51
C LYS A 81 24.10 14.53 11.17
N THR A 82 25.22 14.49 10.46
CA THR A 82 26.56 14.76 11.02
C THR A 82 26.99 16.23 11.04
N GLY A 83 26.19 17.16 10.54
CA GLY A 83 26.48 18.59 10.65
C GLY A 83 27.80 18.99 10.00
N GLU A 84 27.88 18.91 8.68
CA GLU A 84 28.74 19.83 7.92
C GLU A 84 27.88 20.98 7.41
N GLU A 85 28.27 22.21 7.75
CA GLU A 85 27.79 23.44 7.10
C GLU A 85 28.08 23.35 5.60
N VAL A 86 27.19 22.72 4.84
CA VAL A 86 27.16 22.87 3.39
C VAL A 86 26.71 24.30 3.16
N SER A 87 27.67 25.15 2.78
CA SER A 87 27.43 26.48 2.23
C SER A 87 26.39 26.36 1.11
N ARG A 88 25.18 26.85 1.39
CA ARG A 88 24.01 26.67 0.53
C ARG A 88 24.08 27.64 -0.65
N PRO A 89 23.90 27.20 -1.91
CA PRO A 89 23.66 28.13 -3.00
C PRO A 89 22.30 28.81 -2.78
N GLY A 90 22.29 30.14 -2.91
CA GLY A 90 21.23 31.07 -2.52
C GLY A 90 19.78 30.61 -2.70
N ALA A 91 19.01 30.75 -1.62
CA ALA A 91 17.55 30.84 -1.65
C ALA A 91 17.13 32.07 -2.50
N PRO A 92 15.93 32.07 -3.13
CA PRO A 92 15.47 33.19 -3.93
C PRO A 92 15.43 34.48 -3.10
N GLU A 93 16.07 35.52 -3.62
CA GLU A 93 16.16 36.86 -3.03
C GLU A 93 14.76 37.47 -2.82
N GLY A 94 14.33 37.55 -1.56
CA GLY A 94 13.08 38.22 -1.20
C GLY A 94 12.65 37.95 0.23
N ALA A 95 13.24 38.67 1.19
CA ALA A 95 13.00 38.68 2.63
C ALA A 95 13.71 37.59 3.45
N GLU A 96 15.03 37.73 3.65
CA GLU A 96 15.72 37.04 4.75
C GLU A 96 15.45 37.80 6.07
N VAL A 97 14.84 37.13 7.06
CA VAL A 97 14.83 37.64 8.44
C VAL A 97 16.24 37.47 9.00
N SER A 98 16.95 38.57 9.26
CA SER A 98 18.32 38.49 9.80
C SER A 98 18.33 37.81 11.17
N ALA A 99 19.29 36.90 11.41
CA ALA A 99 19.41 36.18 12.68
C ALA A 99 19.52 37.11 13.91
N SER A 100 20.13 38.29 13.72
CA SER A 100 20.20 39.32 14.77
C SER A 100 18.83 39.93 15.09
N ALA A 101 17.99 40.18 14.08
CA ALA A 101 16.65 40.73 14.29
C ALA A 101 15.72 39.69 14.96
N LEU A 102 15.86 38.41 14.58
CA LEU A 102 15.13 37.31 15.23
C LEU A 102 15.52 37.17 16.71
N ALA A 103 16.82 37.13 17.02
CA ALA A 103 17.31 37.00 18.40
C ALA A 103 16.87 38.19 19.26
N GLU A 104 16.85 39.40 18.70
CA GLU A 104 16.36 40.59 19.38
C GLU A 104 14.84 40.56 19.61
N ALA A 105 14.06 40.09 18.62
CA ALA A 105 12.61 39.96 18.74
C ALA A 105 12.21 38.92 19.81
N ILE A 106 12.86 37.75 19.83
CA ILE A 106 12.66 36.72 20.87
C ILE A 106 13.12 37.26 22.23
N GLY A 107 14.26 37.93 22.30
CA GLY A 107 14.80 38.49 23.54
C GLY A 107 13.93 39.58 24.18
N ARG A 108 13.08 40.27 23.40
CA ARG A 108 12.10 41.25 23.89
C ARG A 108 10.72 40.64 24.15
N ALA A 109 10.46 39.41 23.70
CA ALA A 109 9.15 38.78 23.83
C ALA A 109 8.86 38.39 25.29
N HIS A 110 7.62 38.57 25.71
CA HIS A 110 7.19 38.11 27.03
C HIS A 110 6.82 36.63 26.96
N VAL A 111 7.52 35.79 27.71
CA VAL A 111 7.26 34.35 27.78
C VAL A 111 6.12 34.10 28.77
N LEU A 112 5.03 33.51 28.28
CA LEU A 112 3.89 33.10 29.11
C LEU A 112 4.11 31.70 29.71
N VAL A 113 4.66 30.79 28.91
CA VAL A 113 4.95 29.40 29.30
C VAL A 113 6.26 28.97 28.66
N ALA A 114 7.14 28.31 29.41
CA ALA A 114 8.35 27.67 28.89
C ALA A 114 8.66 26.39 29.67
N GLY A 115 9.18 25.38 28.97
CA GLY A 115 9.62 24.12 29.59
C GLY A 115 8.47 23.27 30.16
N ALA A 116 7.24 23.47 29.68
CA ALA A 116 6.06 22.71 30.08
C ALA A 116 5.41 22.05 28.86
N GLY A 117 4.95 20.81 29.04
CA GLY A 117 4.38 20.00 27.98
C GLY A 117 5.41 19.35 27.06
N MET A 118 4.90 18.73 26.01
CA MET A 118 5.66 17.99 25.01
C MET A 118 5.18 18.39 23.61
N ALA A 119 6.13 18.58 22.69
CA ALA A 119 5.84 18.81 21.29
C ALA A 119 5.18 17.58 20.66
N ALA A 120 3.90 17.67 20.31
CA ALA A 120 3.22 16.68 19.50
C ALA A 120 3.46 16.94 18.01
N CYS A 121 3.37 18.20 17.57
CA CYS A 121 3.68 18.61 16.21
C CYS A 121 4.53 19.87 16.25
N ARG A 122 5.73 19.79 15.66
CA ARG A 122 6.69 20.89 15.59
C ARG A 122 6.26 22.02 14.65
N GLY A 123 6.61 23.25 15.02
CA GLY A 123 6.42 24.46 14.24
C GLY A 123 6.11 25.67 15.11
N VAL A 124 6.14 26.85 14.47
CA VAL A 124 5.69 28.11 15.08
C VAL A 124 4.44 28.62 14.40
N ALA A 125 3.47 29.04 15.19
CA ALA A 125 2.31 29.78 14.70
C ALA A 125 1.83 30.80 15.74
N SER A 126 1.10 31.82 15.27
CA SER A 126 0.45 32.79 16.13
C SER A 126 -1.02 32.94 15.79
N GLY A 127 -1.82 33.20 16.80
CA GLY A 127 -3.25 33.39 16.65
C GLY A 127 -3.94 33.80 17.95
N PRO A 128 -5.23 34.18 17.89
CA PRO A 128 -6.02 34.44 19.08
C PRO A 128 -6.18 33.14 19.88
N LEU A 129 -5.86 33.18 21.18
CA LEU A 129 -6.04 32.04 22.08
C LEU A 129 -7.53 31.82 22.35
N PHE A 130 -8.02 30.66 21.96
CA PHE A 130 -9.41 30.25 22.11
C PHE A 130 -9.50 29.02 23.02
N ARG A 131 -10.06 29.21 24.23
CA ARG A 131 -10.21 28.12 25.20
C ARG A 131 -11.51 27.36 24.98
N ILE A 132 -11.40 26.06 24.72
CA ILE A 132 -12.53 25.14 24.56
C ILE A 132 -12.86 24.57 25.94
N SER A 133 -14.04 24.91 26.46
CA SER A 133 -14.52 24.41 27.77
C SER A 133 -15.69 23.44 27.63
N SER A 134 -16.36 23.45 26.47
CA SER A 134 -17.49 22.58 26.14
C SER A 134 -17.63 22.38 24.63
N ASP A 135 -18.35 21.34 24.21
CA ASP A 135 -18.58 21.04 22.78
C ASP A 135 -19.31 22.18 22.04
N ARG A 136 -20.06 23.02 22.77
CA ARG A 136 -20.72 24.21 22.19
C ARG A 136 -19.72 25.29 21.76
N ASP A 137 -18.53 25.30 22.35
CA ASP A 137 -17.50 26.30 22.06
C ASP A 137 -16.77 25.98 20.74
N LEU A 138 -16.73 24.70 20.34
CA LEU A 138 -16.09 24.20 19.12
C LEU A 138 -16.54 24.98 17.88
N ALA A 139 -17.86 25.18 17.71
CA ALA A 139 -18.40 25.89 16.56
C ALA A 139 -18.04 27.38 16.49
N SER A 140 -17.63 27.98 17.62
CA SER A 140 -17.34 29.41 17.76
C SER A 140 -15.86 29.78 17.64
N ALA A 141 -14.98 28.78 17.48
CA ALA A 141 -13.56 29.01 17.30
C ALA A 141 -13.30 29.82 16.01
N PRO A 142 -12.59 30.96 16.10
CA PRO A 142 -12.28 31.77 14.93
C PRO A 142 -11.23 31.09 14.05
N GLU A 143 -11.21 31.44 12.77
CA GLU A 143 -10.19 30.96 11.85
C GLU A 143 -8.80 31.49 12.23
N GLY A 144 -7.81 30.60 12.22
CA GLY A 144 -6.45 30.88 12.67
C GLY A 144 -6.28 30.94 14.20
N ALA A 145 -7.24 30.44 14.99
CA ALA A 145 -7.14 30.42 16.45
C ALA A 145 -6.05 29.48 16.98
N VAL A 146 -5.45 29.83 18.12
CA VAL A 146 -4.68 28.89 18.93
C VAL A 146 -5.66 28.22 19.89
N LEU A 147 -5.94 26.94 19.67
CA LEU A 147 -6.91 26.20 20.48
C LEU A 147 -6.26 25.79 21.80
N LEU A 148 -6.94 26.03 22.91
CA LEU A 148 -6.55 25.54 24.23
C LEU A 148 -7.67 24.66 24.79
N ALA A 149 -7.37 23.39 25.04
CA ALA A 149 -8.35 22.43 25.56
C ALA A 149 -7.75 21.59 26.68
N ARG A 150 -8.59 21.01 27.54
CA ARG A 150 -8.12 20.06 28.56
C ARG A 150 -7.64 18.76 27.93
N ASP A 151 -8.46 18.24 27.03
CA ASP A 151 -8.20 17.09 26.16
C ASP A 151 -9.03 17.28 24.89
N LEU A 152 -8.64 16.63 23.79
CA LEU A 152 -9.39 16.63 22.53
C LEU A 152 -9.53 15.18 22.07
N THR A 153 -10.72 14.61 22.13
CA THR A 153 -10.95 13.30 21.50
C THR A 153 -11.32 13.54 20.02
N PRO A 154 -10.70 12.88 19.04
CA PRO A 154 -10.94 13.15 17.63
C PRO A 154 -12.29 12.59 17.14
N GLU A 155 -13.34 13.30 17.51
CA GLU A 155 -14.69 13.14 16.97
C GLU A 155 -14.89 14.06 15.75
N GLN A 156 -15.90 13.79 14.93
CA GLN A 156 -16.13 14.51 13.66
C GLN A 156 -16.22 16.04 13.85
N GLU A 157 -16.80 16.50 14.96
CA GLU A 157 -16.94 17.93 15.29
C GLU A 157 -15.58 18.58 15.62
N VAL A 158 -14.70 17.85 16.32
CA VAL A 158 -13.36 18.31 16.69
C VAL A 158 -12.47 18.44 15.45
N VAL A 159 -12.55 17.51 14.49
CA VAL A 159 -11.80 17.56 13.23
C VAL A 159 -12.09 18.86 12.46
N GLY A 160 -13.37 19.29 12.43
CA GLY A 160 -13.77 20.52 11.76
C GLY A 160 -13.17 21.79 12.37
N VAL A 161 -12.98 21.81 13.69
CA VAL A 161 -12.40 22.95 14.42
C VAL A 161 -10.88 22.94 14.33
N VAL A 162 -10.26 21.77 14.45
CA VAL A 162 -8.81 21.59 14.29
C VAL A 162 -8.34 22.13 12.95
N ARG A 163 -9.07 21.89 11.85
CA ARG A 163 -8.75 22.45 10.52
C ARG A 163 -8.67 23.98 10.47
N LYS A 164 -9.35 24.69 11.39
CA LYS A 164 -9.34 26.15 11.48
C LYS A 164 -8.22 26.68 12.37
N ALA A 165 -7.56 25.81 13.13
CA ALA A 165 -6.57 26.22 14.12
C ALA A 165 -5.23 26.60 13.48
N SER A 166 -4.55 27.57 14.08
CA SER A 166 -3.14 27.89 13.78
C SER A 166 -2.17 27.12 14.67
N ALA A 167 -2.56 26.80 15.91
CA ALA A 167 -1.83 25.91 16.82
C ALA A 167 -2.80 25.25 17.82
N ILE A 168 -2.37 24.17 18.46
CA ILE A 168 -3.16 23.43 19.46
C ILE A 168 -2.35 23.29 20.75
N LEU A 169 -2.98 23.56 21.88
CA LEU A 169 -2.43 23.44 23.22
C LEU A 169 -3.37 22.57 24.04
N THR A 170 -2.84 21.55 24.71
CA THR A 170 -3.65 20.69 25.59
C THR A 170 -3.05 20.55 26.99
N GLU A 171 -3.92 20.56 28.00
CA GLU A 171 -3.53 20.36 29.41
C GLU A 171 -3.06 18.92 29.64
N SER A 172 -3.75 17.96 29.01
CA SER A 172 -3.48 16.53 29.10
C SER A 172 -3.36 15.90 27.71
N GLY A 173 -2.88 14.66 27.66
CA GLY A 173 -2.64 13.94 26.42
C GLY A 173 -1.19 13.48 26.30
N GLU A 174 -0.90 12.72 25.25
CA GLU A 174 0.41 12.16 24.98
C GLU A 174 0.92 12.61 23.61
N ALA A 175 2.24 12.75 23.45
CA ALA A 175 2.82 13.11 22.16
C ALA A 175 2.53 12.07 21.05
N ALA A 176 2.08 10.87 21.40
CA ALA A 176 1.64 9.81 20.47
C ALA A 176 0.11 9.59 20.46
N GLY A 177 -0.65 10.37 21.23
CA GLY A 177 -2.10 10.25 21.36
C GLY A 177 -2.87 10.65 20.09
N GLU A 178 -4.19 10.46 20.11
CA GLU A 178 -5.01 10.67 18.92
C GLU A 178 -5.04 12.13 18.43
N VAL A 179 -4.99 13.11 19.35
CA VAL A 179 -4.80 14.55 19.02
C VAL A 179 -3.50 14.80 18.30
N ALA A 180 -2.42 14.16 18.75
CA ALA A 180 -1.10 14.33 18.17
C ALA A 180 -1.06 13.81 16.73
N LYS A 181 -1.76 12.69 16.46
CA LYS A 181 -1.94 12.17 15.09
C LYS A 181 -2.69 13.18 14.23
N LEU A 182 -3.83 13.68 14.71
CA LEU A 182 -4.66 14.65 14.00
C LEU A 182 -3.92 15.96 13.70
N ALA A 183 -3.19 16.49 14.69
CA ALA A 183 -2.36 17.68 14.54
C ALA A 183 -1.27 17.52 13.47
N ARG A 184 -0.61 16.36 13.43
CA ARG A 184 0.42 16.05 12.42
C ARG A 184 -0.18 15.91 11.02
N GLU A 185 -1.36 15.29 10.89
CA GLU A 185 -2.09 15.17 9.62
C GLU A 185 -2.37 16.54 9.01
N PHE A 186 -2.81 17.51 9.82
CA PHE A 186 -3.09 18.88 9.38
C PHE A 186 -1.89 19.83 9.45
N ARG A 187 -0.72 19.34 9.87
CA ARG A 187 0.51 20.13 10.06
C ARG A 187 0.34 21.34 10.97
N ILE A 188 -0.40 21.18 12.06
CA ILE A 188 -0.70 22.26 13.02
C ILE A 188 0.25 22.15 14.22
N PRO A 189 1.08 23.17 14.51
CA PRO A 189 1.93 23.22 15.70
C PRO A 189 1.16 22.88 16.97
N THR A 190 1.65 21.90 17.74
CA THR A 190 0.90 21.36 18.88
C THR A 190 1.78 21.01 20.05
N ILE A 191 1.42 21.53 21.24
CA ILE A 191 2.01 21.16 22.52
C ILE A 191 0.94 20.45 23.35
N VAL A 192 1.28 19.28 23.87
CA VAL A 192 0.40 18.46 24.72
C VAL A 192 0.96 18.32 26.13
N ALA A 193 0.15 17.85 27.08
CA ALA A 193 0.56 17.61 28.46
C ALA A 193 1.12 18.85 29.19
N MET A 194 0.59 20.05 28.90
CA MET A 194 1.07 21.28 29.53
C MET A 194 0.72 21.38 31.03
N GLY A 195 -0.19 20.54 31.52
CA GLY A 195 -0.63 20.52 32.91
C GLY A 195 -1.13 21.90 33.36
N ASP A 196 -0.77 22.29 34.59
CA ASP A 196 -1.19 23.56 35.19
C ASP A 196 -0.62 24.80 34.48
N ALA A 197 0.41 24.65 33.65
CA ALA A 197 1.00 25.77 32.91
C ALA A 197 0.00 26.38 31.90
N ALA A 198 -0.95 25.58 31.40
CA ALA A 198 -2.03 26.03 30.54
C ALA A 198 -2.97 27.05 31.19
N ALA A 199 -3.13 27.01 32.53
CA ALA A 199 -4.03 27.89 33.26
C ALA A 199 -3.56 29.35 33.24
N GLY A 200 -2.24 29.58 33.11
CA GLY A 200 -1.63 30.91 33.07
C GLY A 200 -1.82 31.67 31.76
N LEU A 201 -2.39 31.03 30.73
CA LEU A 201 -2.57 31.65 29.42
C LEU A 201 -3.77 32.62 29.38
N PRO A 202 -3.61 33.86 28.85
CA PRO A 202 -4.64 34.89 28.88
C PRO A 202 -5.74 34.61 27.85
N ALA A 203 -6.99 34.52 28.30
CA ALA A 203 -8.14 34.25 27.42
C ALA A 203 -8.33 35.36 26.37
N GLY A 204 -8.46 34.98 25.09
CA GLY A 204 -8.74 35.89 23.98
C GLY A 204 -7.57 36.76 23.52
N GLY A 205 -6.41 36.70 24.18
CA GLY A 205 -5.19 37.36 23.75
C GLY A 205 -4.56 36.67 22.53
N VAL A 206 -3.79 37.41 21.72
CA VAL A 206 -2.97 36.79 20.68
C VAL A 206 -1.72 36.20 21.34
N VAL A 207 -1.38 34.97 20.98
CA VAL A 207 -0.17 34.29 21.44
C VAL A 207 0.64 33.78 20.25
N THR A 208 1.94 33.57 20.47
CA THR A 208 2.83 32.86 19.55
C THR A 208 3.24 31.56 20.22
N VAL A 209 2.91 30.44 19.59
CA VAL A 209 3.28 29.10 20.03
C VAL A 209 4.53 28.68 19.27
N ASP A 210 5.60 28.40 19.99
CA ASP A 210 6.78 27.72 19.50
C ASP A 210 6.76 26.29 20.02
N ALA A 211 6.24 25.38 19.20
CA ALA A 211 6.14 23.98 19.56
C ALA A 211 7.49 23.25 19.51
N ASP A 212 8.52 23.82 18.88
CA ASP A 212 9.84 23.19 18.80
C ASP A 212 10.56 23.29 20.14
N GLU A 213 10.52 24.48 20.75
CA GLU A 213 11.10 24.73 22.06
C GLU A 213 10.09 24.54 23.21
N CYS A 214 8.83 24.22 22.91
CA CYS A 214 7.73 24.15 23.87
C CYS A 214 7.58 25.44 24.69
N VAL A 215 7.54 26.57 23.98
CA VAL A 215 7.42 27.92 24.55
C VAL A 215 6.19 28.61 23.98
N VAL A 216 5.43 29.30 24.83
CA VAL A 216 4.31 30.15 24.41
C VAL A 216 4.62 31.59 24.82
N TYR A 217 4.61 32.49 23.85
CA TYR A 217 4.87 33.91 24.03
C TYR A 217 3.58 34.73 23.97
N GLU A 218 3.57 35.84 24.69
CA GLU A 218 2.52 36.84 24.58
C GLU A 218 2.66 37.63 23.27
N GLY A 219 1.54 37.85 22.59
CA GLY A 219 1.49 38.60 21.35
C GLY A 219 1.99 37.82 20.14
N ARG A 220 2.10 38.53 19.02
CA ARG A 220 2.58 37.99 17.74
C ARG A 220 4.03 38.39 17.49
N ILE A 221 4.93 37.41 17.42
CA ILE A 221 6.34 37.62 17.05
C ILE A 221 6.47 37.37 15.55
N HIS A 222 6.43 38.45 14.76
CA HIS A 222 6.41 38.34 13.30
C HIS A 222 7.72 37.74 12.79
N GLU A 223 8.85 38.14 13.36
CA GLU A 223 10.18 37.65 13.00
C GLU A 223 10.31 36.14 13.19
N LEU A 224 9.75 35.58 14.27
CA LEU A 224 9.79 34.14 14.56
C LEU A 224 8.84 33.36 13.67
N VAL A 225 7.62 33.86 13.44
CA VAL A 225 6.65 33.24 12.53
C VAL A 225 7.16 33.29 11.09
N ASP A 226 7.70 34.41 10.66
CA ASP A 226 8.20 34.61 9.30
C ASP A 226 9.51 33.85 9.10
N TYR A 227 10.39 33.78 10.11
CA TYR A 227 11.56 32.88 10.09
C TYR A 227 11.14 31.42 9.90
N TYR A 228 10.11 30.95 10.63
CA TYR A 228 9.58 29.60 10.45
C TYR A 228 8.91 29.38 9.09
N ARG A 229 8.18 30.38 8.58
CA ARG A 229 7.50 30.31 7.27
C ARG A 229 8.51 30.32 6.12
N LEU A 230 9.48 31.21 6.15
CA LEU A 230 10.54 31.33 5.14
C LEU A 230 11.49 30.14 5.22
N GLY A 231 11.75 29.61 6.42
CA GLY A 231 12.45 28.35 6.65
C GLY A 231 11.71 27.16 6.04
N ARG A 232 10.37 27.10 6.11
CA ARG A 232 9.55 26.00 5.55
C ARG A 232 9.20 26.11 4.07
N ILE A 233 9.08 27.32 3.49
CA ILE A 233 8.82 27.46 2.04
C ILE A 233 10.06 27.04 1.22
N GLY A 234 11.26 27.01 1.83
CA GLY A 234 12.49 26.46 1.24
C GLY A 234 12.96 25.09 1.76
N ALA A 235 12.32 24.51 2.79
CA ALA A 235 12.75 23.26 3.44
C ALA A 235 11.57 22.28 3.59
N ASP A 236 11.14 21.70 2.47
CA ASP A 236 10.22 20.56 2.50
C ASP A 236 10.95 19.32 3.05
N GLU A 237 10.45 18.87 4.21
CA GLU A 237 10.71 17.60 4.95
C GLU A 237 11.92 17.55 5.89
N GLU A 238 11.70 17.09 7.14
CA GLU A 238 12.80 16.66 8.03
C GLU A 238 13.67 15.64 7.28
N PRO A 239 15.01 15.59 7.48
CA PRO A 239 15.88 14.65 6.77
C PRO A 239 15.42 13.19 6.82
N GLU A 240 14.84 12.78 7.95
CA GLU A 240 14.20 11.49 8.20
C GLU A 240 12.95 11.28 7.33
N TYR A 241 12.11 12.30 7.20
CA TYR A 241 10.92 12.28 6.33
C TYR A 241 11.29 12.25 4.85
N THR A 242 12.30 13.03 4.45
CA THR A 242 12.83 13.01 3.07
C THR A 242 13.39 11.64 2.74
N PHE A 243 14.17 11.06 3.66
CA PHE A 243 14.71 9.72 3.52
C PHE A 243 13.61 8.67 3.40
N LEU A 244 12.62 8.69 4.30
CA LEU A 244 11.48 7.79 4.25
C LEU A 244 10.68 7.92 2.95
N ARG A 245 10.41 9.16 2.51
CA ARG A 245 9.70 9.43 1.26
C ARG A 245 10.49 8.93 0.04
N ASP A 246 11.78 9.25 -0.03
CA ASP A 246 12.64 8.86 -1.15
C ASP A 246 12.77 7.33 -1.21
N VAL A 247 12.93 6.65 -0.06
CA VAL A 247 12.93 5.18 0.03
C VAL A 247 11.58 4.61 -0.39
N ARG A 248 10.45 5.19 0.05
CA ARG A 248 9.12 4.74 -0.34
C ARG A 248 8.89 4.87 -1.85
N GLN A 249 9.31 5.99 -2.44
CA GLN A 249 9.20 6.23 -3.88
C GLN A 249 10.02 5.20 -4.66
N LEU A 250 11.25 4.92 -4.19
CA LEU A 250 12.16 3.96 -4.78
C LEU A 250 11.65 2.52 -4.70
N LEU A 251 11.00 2.13 -3.60
CA LEU A 251 10.70 0.71 -3.35
C LEU A 251 9.25 0.33 -3.59
N PHE A 252 8.28 1.13 -3.13
CA PHE A 252 6.91 0.63 -2.91
C PHE A 252 5.85 1.20 -3.87
N THR A 253 6.19 2.20 -4.68
CA THR A 253 5.28 2.75 -5.69
C THR A 253 5.00 1.73 -6.78
N LEU A 254 3.75 1.49 -7.18
CA LEU A 254 3.45 0.70 -8.38
C LEU A 254 2.95 1.62 -9.49
N THR A 255 3.61 1.57 -10.65
CA THR A 255 3.23 2.31 -11.85
C THR A 255 2.58 1.34 -12.83
N PRO A 256 1.23 1.35 -13.00
CA PRO A 256 0.57 0.45 -13.92
C PRO A 256 0.98 0.77 -15.36
N VAL A 257 1.63 -0.16 -16.04
CA VAL A 257 2.02 -0.01 -17.45
C VAL A 257 1.05 -0.77 -18.35
N ASP A 258 0.42 -0.05 -19.27
CA ASP A 258 -0.44 -0.63 -20.31
C ASP A 258 0.45 -1.07 -21.48
N SER A 259 1.10 -2.23 -21.39
CA SER A 259 1.89 -2.71 -22.53
C SER A 259 1.69 -4.18 -22.81
N ALA A 260 1.17 -4.44 -24.01
CA ALA A 260 1.11 -5.75 -24.67
C ALA A 260 2.46 -6.18 -25.29
N GLU A 261 3.57 -5.50 -24.97
CA GLU A 261 4.90 -5.81 -25.47
C GLU A 261 5.85 -6.23 -24.34
N PRO A 262 6.76 -7.19 -24.57
CA PRO A 262 7.73 -7.63 -23.59
C PRO A 262 8.63 -6.46 -23.19
N CYS A 263 8.73 -6.25 -21.88
CA CYS A 263 9.43 -5.15 -21.21
C CYS A 263 10.97 -5.24 -21.33
N ALA A 264 11.51 -5.59 -22.49
CA ALA A 264 12.94 -5.80 -22.71
C ALA A 264 13.77 -4.50 -22.72
N GLU A 265 13.15 -3.33 -22.54
CA GLU A 265 13.85 -2.04 -22.52
C GLU A 265 14.23 -1.62 -21.09
N ARG A 266 15.54 -1.39 -20.87
CA ARG A 266 16.11 -0.92 -19.59
C ARG A 266 15.46 0.40 -19.17
N GLY A 267 15.17 0.54 -17.86
CA GLY A 267 14.68 1.80 -17.27
C GLY A 267 13.16 1.97 -17.20
N ARG A 268 12.37 0.92 -17.48
CA ARG A 268 10.90 0.97 -17.37
C ARG A 268 10.36 0.71 -15.96
N CYS A 269 11.10 -0.01 -15.12
CA CYS A 269 10.74 -0.21 -13.70
C CYS A 269 11.23 1.01 -12.90
N VAL A 270 10.31 1.88 -12.49
CA VAL A 270 10.63 3.11 -11.75
C VAL A 270 10.88 2.79 -10.28
N SER A 271 10.25 1.73 -9.76
CA SER A 271 10.41 1.25 -8.40
C SER A 271 10.79 -0.24 -8.32
N LEU A 272 11.18 -0.69 -7.12
CA LEU A 272 11.38 -2.11 -6.84
C LEU A 272 10.07 -2.92 -6.96
N HIS A 273 8.94 -2.33 -6.57
CA HIS A 273 7.63 -2.97 -6.71
C HIS A 273 7.26 -3.18 -8.18
N ASP A 274 7.57 -2.24 -9.08
CA ASP A 274 7.39 -2.43 -10.53
C ASP A 274 8.17 -3.66 -11.02
N LEU A 275 9.43 -3.78 -10.60
CA LEU A 275 10.30 -4.91 -10.97
C LEU A 275 9.73 -6.24 -10.45
N CYS A 276 9.33 -6.28 -9.18
CA CYS A 276 8.79 -7.50 -8.57
C CYS A 276 7.47 -7.91 -9.22
N HIS A 277 6.57 -6.95 -9.42
CA HIS A 277 5.29 -7.17 -10.09
C HIS A 277 5.51 -7.74 -11.50
N LEU A 278 6.36 -7.10 -12.29
CA LEU A 278 6.71 -7.57 -13.63
C LEU A 278 7.36 -8.97 -13.62
N ALA A 279 8.32 -9.21 -12.72
CA ALA A 279 8.98 -10.51 -12.61
C ALA A 279 7.97 -11.62 -12.28
N HIS A 280 7.01 -11.33 -11.39
CA HIS A 280 5.94 -12.25 -11.05
C HIS A 280 5.00 -12.52 -12.23
N GLU A 281 4.64 -11.49 -13.00
CA GLU A 281 3.82 -11.65 -14.21
C GLU A 281 4.51 -12.49 -15.28
N LEU A 282 5.79 -12.24 -15.55
CA LEU A 282 6.59 -12.99 -16.52
C LEU A 282 6.80 -14.45 -16.09
N ALA A 283 6.95 -14.69 -14.79
CA ALA A 283 7.03 -16.06 -14.26
C ALA A 283 5.69 -16.79 -14.46
N GLY A 284 4.58 -16.12 -14.18
CA GLY A 284 3.23 -16.63 -14.47
C GLY A 284 3.01 -16.95 -15.95
N GLU A 285 3.44 -16.05 -16.85
CA GLU A 285 3.43 -16.25 -18.30
C GLU A 285 4.22 -17.49 -18.71
N ALA A 286 5.44 -17.64 -18.22
CA ALA A 286 6.28 -18.77 -18.53
C ALA A 286 5.69 -20.10 -18.02
N LEU A 287 5.07 -20.10 -16.84
CA LEU A 287 4.35 -21.27 -16.32
C LEU A 287 3.11 -21.59 -17.17
N ALA A 288 2.38 -20.57 -17.60
CA ALA A 288 1.21 -20.72 -18.46
C ALA A 288 1.60 -21.30 -19.84
N GLU A 289 2.66 -20.80 -20.48
CA GLU A 289 3.16 -21.33 -21.75
C GLU A 289 3.64 -22.79 -21.61
N GLN A 290 4.36 -23.11 -20.53
CA GLN A 290 4.84 -24.48 -20.29
C GLN A 290 3.72 -25.48 -19.98
N SER A 291 2.56 -24.99 -19.52
CA SER A 291 1.39 -25.80 -19.18
C SER A 291 0.73 -26.48 -20.40
N GLU A 292 0.83 -25.90 -21.59
CA GLU A 292 0.25 -26.47 -22.81
C GLU A 292 1.03 -27.70 -23.31
N ASP A 293 2.35 -27.75 -23.10
CA ASP A 293 3.22 -28.75 -23.74
C ASP A 293 3.89 -29.77 -22.79
N ARG A 294 4.31 -29.41 -21.55
CA ARG A 294 5.27 -30.26 -20.80
C ARG A 294 4.68 -31.11 -19.67
N PHE A 295 3.68 -30.63 -18.93
CA PHE A 295 3.20 -31.33 -17.73
C PHE A 295 2.35 -32.57 -18.05
N ASN A 296 1.56 -32.51 -19.13
CA ASN A 296 0.80 -33.67 -19.62
C ASN A 296 1.73 -34.76 -20.19
N GLN A 297 2.89 -34.40 -20.74
CA GLN A 297 3.81 -35.36 -21.37
C GLN A 297 4.67 -36.15 -20.36
N ARG A 298 4.85 -35.64 -19.13
CA ARG A 298 5.67 -36.28 -18.08
C ARG A 298 4.88 -37.03 -17.01
N GLY A 299 3.53 -37.03 -17.09
CA GLY A 299 2.68 -37.74 -16.13
C GLY A 299 2.72 -37.21 -14.69
N ILE A 300 3.19 -35.97 -14.48
CA ILE A 300 3.35 -35.37 -13.14
C ILE A 300 2.04 -34.72 -12.68
N ALA A 301 1.25 -34.20 -13.62
CA ALA A 301 -0.03 -33.57 -13.31
C ALA A 301 -1.12 -34.60 -12.99
N ARG A 302 -1.82 -34.41 -11.88
CA ARG A 302 -2.97 -35.20 -11.46
C ARG A 302 -4.26 -34.52 -11.93
N PRO A 303 -5.13 -35.18 -12.72
CA PRO A 303 -6.43 -34.61 -13.06
C PRO A 303 -7.31 -34.52 -11.82
N VAL A 304 -8.03 -33.41 -11.69
CA VAL A 304 -9.04 -33.22 -10.65
C VAL A 304 -10.41 -33.18 -11.30
N ALA A 305 -11.31 -34.07 -10.85
CA ALA A 305 -12.69 -34.03 -11.28
C ALA A 305 -13.35 -32.76 -10.74
N THR A 306 -13.91 -31.95 -11.64
CA THR A 306 -14.70 -30.77 -11.29
C THR A 306 -16.06 -30.86 -11.95
N SER A 307 -17.05 -30.24 -11.32
CA SER A 307 -18.42 -30.21 -11.86
C SER A 307 -18.63 -29.11 -12.91
N ALA A 308 -17.60 -28.29 -13.16
CA ALA A 308 -17.60 -27.16 -14.09
C ALA A 308 -16.94 -27.54 -15.43
N PRO A 309 -17.11 -26.73 -16.51
CA PRO A 309 -16.56 -27.02 -17.83
C PRO A 309 -15.04 -26.76 -17.93
N TYR A 310 -14.28 -27.10 -16.89
CA TYR A 310 -12.84 -26.89 -16.79
C TYR A 310 -12.09 -28.22 -16.71
N SER A 311 -11.02 -28.36 -17.51
CA SER A 311 -10.03 -29.41 -17.26
C SER A 311 -9.06 -28.92 -16.20
N VAL A 312 -9.10 -29.51 -15.01
CA VAL A 312 -8.22 -29.12 -13.90
C VAL A 312 -7.09 -30.13 -13.74
N SER A 313 -5.85 -29.63 -13.81
CA SER A 313 -4.62 -30.39 -13.64
C SER A 313 -3.83 -29.83 -12.47
N VAL A 314 -3.47 -30.67 -11.50
CA VAL A 314 -2.77 -30.26 -10.29
C VAL A 314 -1.40 -30.92 -10.20
N VAL A 315 -0.37 -30.13 -9.94
CA VAL A 315 0.99 -30.57 -9.64
C VAL A 315 1.24 -30.35 -8.15
N ILE A 316 1.44 -31.43 -7.40
CA ILE A 316 1.82 -31.35 -5.98
C ILE A 316 3.35 -31.41 -5.88
N LEU A 317 3.96 -30.34 -5.39
CA LEU A 317 5.41 -30.28 -5.24
C LEU A 317 5.87 -31.09 -4.03
N GLY A 318 6.91 -31.90 -4.22
CA GLY A 318 7.48 -32.75 -3.16
C GLY A 318 6.86 -34.16 -3.08
N GLU A 319 5.80 -34.44 -3.83
CA GLU A 319 5.25 -35.78 -3.98
C GLU A 319 5.75 -36.49 -5.24
N PRO A 320 5.91 -37.83 -5.21
CA PRO A 320 6.21 -38.61 -6.40
C PRO A 320 5.07 -38.52 -7.43
N SER A 321 5.44 -38.67 -8.71
CA SER A 321 4.48 -38.74 -9.81
C SER A 321 3.45 -39.84 -9.56
N PRO A 322 2.16 -39.62 -9.90
CA PRO A 322 1.13 -40.64 -9.73
C PRO A 322 1.51 -41.94 -10.45
N SER A 323 1.46 -43.07 -9.74
CA SER A 323 1.46 -44.40 -10.36
C SER A 323 0.09 -44.66 -10.99
N GLU A 324 0.04 -45.33 -12.14
CA GLU A 324 -1.22 -45.66 -12.86
C GLU A 324 -2.26 -46.41 -12.00
N ASP A 325 -1.83 -47.03 -10.89
CA ASP A 325 -2.68 -47.84 -10.01
C ASP A 325 -3.38 -47.09 -8.85
N ALA A 326 -3.19 -45.78 -8.70
CA ALA A 326 -3.74 -45.01 -7.57
C ALA A 326 -5.21 -44.60 -7.75
N SER A 327 -6.10 -45.57 -7.92
CA SER A 327 -7.55 -45.36 -8.11
C SER A 327 -8.35 -45.19 -6.79
N GLY A 328 -7.66 -45.01 -5.65
CA GLY A 328 -8.29 -44.88 -4.32
C GLY A 328 -7.79 -43.72 -3.43
N GLY A 329 -6.96 -42.82 -3.96
CA GLY A 329 -6.46 -41.67 -3.21
C GLY A 329 -7.48 -40.52 -3.11
N ARG A 330 -7.50 -39.82 -1.97
CA ARG A 330 -8.29 -38.59 -1.78
C ARG A 330 -7.90 -37.54 -2.85
N ALA A 331 -8.88 -36.83 -3.40
CA ALA A 331 -8.64 -35.92 -4.52
C ALA A 331 -7.63 -34.81 -4.14
N PRO A 332 -6.64 -34.48 -5.01
CA PRO A 332 -5.60 -33.47 -4.75
C PRO A 332 -6.12 -32.11 -4.29
N SER A 333 -7.33 -31.75 -4.72
CA SER A 333 -7.98 -30.49 -4.37
C SER A 333 -8.73 -30.52 -3.03
N ALA A 334 -9.08 -31.69 -2.49
CA ALA A 334 -9.97 -31.81 -1.33
C ALA A 334 -9.29 -31.59 0.03
N ASP A 335 -7.96 -31.51 0.04
CA ASP A 335 -7.13 -31.26 1.23
C ASP A 335 -6.43 -29.89 1.20
N SER A 336 -6.46 -29.20 0.05
CA SER A 336 -5.75 -27.93 -0.10
C SER A 336 -6.57 -26.78 0.47
N THR A 337 -5.98 -26.09 1.44
CA THR A 337 -6.55 -24.91 2.10
C THR A 337 -6.75 -23.72 1.16
N THR A 338 -6.03 -23.67 0.02
CA THR A 338 -6.06 -22.58 -0.95
C THR A 338 -6.70 -22.96 -2.29
N LEU A 339 -6.41 -24.15 -2.82
CA LEU A 339 -6.96 -24.58 -4.11
C LEU A 339 -8.45 -24.93 -4.01
N GLN A 340 -8.89 -25.58 -2.92
CA GLN A 340 -10.28 -26.02 -2.78
C GLN A 340 -11.27 -24.86 -2.81
N PRO A 341 -11.10 -23.77 -2.01
CA PRO A 341 -12.03 -22.65 -2.01
C PRO A 341 -12.11 -21.98 -3.38
N PHE A 342 -10.98 -21.80 -4.06
CA PHE A 342 -10.94 -21.24 -5.41
C PHE A 342 -11.73 -22.09 -6.42
N LEU A 343 -11.53 -23.41 -6.42
CA LEU A 343 -12.26 -24.31 -7.32
C LEU A 343 -13.77 -24.29 -7.03
N LEU A 344 -14.19 -24.28 -5.76
CA LEU A 344 -15.60 -24.17 -5.38
C LEU A 344 -16.23 -22.87 -5.91
N GLY A 345 -15.47 -21.77 -5.85
CA GLY A 345 -15.86 -20.50 -6.44
C GLY A 345 -16.02 -20.58 -7.95
N LEU A 346 -15.01 -21.13 -8.63
CA LEU A 346 -15.01 -21.32 -10.08
C LEU A 346 -16.23 -22.15 -10.54
N GLU A 347 -16.56 -23.21 -9.81
CA GLU A 347 -17.75 -24.03 -10.06
C GLU A 347 -19.06 -23.27 -9.84
N SER A 348 -19.15 -22.51 -8.75
CA SER A 348 -20.34 -21.73 -8.39
C SER A 348 -20.61 -20.62 -9.41
N GLY A 349 -19.58 -19.86 -9.79
CA GLY A 349 -19.68 -18.81 -10.82
C GLY A 349 -20.05 -19.38 -12.19
N SER A 350 -19.58 -20.58 -12.53
CA SER A 350 -19.95 -21.26 -13.79
C SER A 350 -21.41 -21.71 -13.84
N ARG A 351 -22.04 -21.96 -12.69
CA ARG A 351 -23.47 -22.31 -12.60
C ARG A 351 -24.35 -21.06 -12.64
N ALA A 352 -23.91 -19.97 -12.01
CA ALA A 352 -24.62 -18.68 -11.97
C ALA A 352 -24.54 -17.92 -13.31
N GLY A 353 -23.38 -17.95 -13.96
CA GLY A 353 -23.16 -17.40 -15.29
C GLY A 353 -23.55 -18.40 -16.36
N ARG A 354 -24.59 -18.12 -17.14
CA ARG A 354 -24.87 -18.85 -18.39
C ARG A 354 -23.63 -18.84 -19.30
N CYS A 355 -22.79 -19.88 -19.22
CA CYS A 355 -21.75 -20.19 -20.20
C CYS A 355 -22.39 -20.63 -21.53
N GLN A 356 -23.28 -19.82 -22.10
CA GLN A 356 -23.75 -19.96 -23.47
C GLN A 356 -22.97 -18.95 -24.32
N GLY A 357 -21.92 -19.45 -24.97
CA GLY A 357 -21.11 -18.65 -25.88
C GLY A 357 -19.97 -19.46 -26.46
N GLY A 358 -20.26 -20.21 -27.53
CA GLY A 358 -19.29 -20.72 -28.49
C GLY A 358 -18.61 -22.02 -28.10
N GLY A 359 -18.96 -23.11 -28.77
CA GLY A 359 -18.14 -24.32 -28.75
C GLY A 359 -16.73 -24.03 -29.27
N GLY A 360 -15.73 -24.67 -28.66
CA GLY A 360 -14.38 -24.77 -29.25
C GLY A 360 -13.23 -24.15 -28.45
N LYS A 361 -13.11 -24.48 -27.17
CA LYS A 361 -11.85 -24.89 -26.48
C LYS A 361 -12.13 -24.98 -24.97
N GLN A 362 -11.84 -26.13 -24.39
CA GLN A 362 -11.99 -26.40 -22.96
C GLN A 362 -11.11 -25.42 -22.17
N ARG A 363 -11.67 -24.72 -21.18
CA ARG A 363 -10.89 -23.84 -20.31
C ARG A 363 -10.06 -24.74 -19.40
N SER A 364 -8.74 -24.65 -19.46
CA SER A 364 -7.87 -25.44 -18.58
C SER A 364 -7.49 -24.62 -17.35
N VAL A 365 -7.44 -25.30 -16.21
CA VAL A 365 -6.88 -24.78 -14.97
C VAL A 365 -5.67 -25.63 -14.62
N MET A 366 -4.52 -24.99 -14.44
CA MET A 366 -3.34 -25.63 -13.88
C MET A 366 -3.10 -25.07 -12.50
N ALA A 367 -2.91 -25.94 -11.51
CA ALA A 367 -2.53 -25.51 -10.17
C ALA A 367 -1.24 -26.21 -9.74
N THR A 368 -0.31 -25.45 -9.18
CA THR A 368 0.85 -25.97 -8.47
C THR A 368 0.64 -25.77 -6.98
N VAL A 369 0.60 -26.85 -6.23
CA VAL A 369 0.30 -26.84 -4.78
C VAL A 369 1.51 -27.35 -4.02
N LYS A 370 1.85 -26.64 -2.93
CA LYS A 370 2.83 -27.09 -1.93
C LYS A 370 2.31 -26.69 -0.56
N ASP A 371 2.01 -27.68 0.28
CA ASP A 371 1.45 -27.44 1.61
C ASP A 371 0.19 -26.54 1.54
N ASP A 372 0.19 -25.41 2.26
CA ASP A 372 -0.89 -24.41 2.27
C ASP A 372 -0.81 -23.40 1.09
N HIS A 373 0.20 -23.49 0.22
CA HIS A 373 0.41 -22.56 -0.90
C HIS A 373 -0.12 -23.15 -2.21
N ALA A 374 -0.83 -22.33 -2.99
CA ALA A 374 -1.25 -22.67 -4.35
C ALA A 374 -0.98 -21.53 -5.33
N ASN A 375 -0.34 -21.85 -6.45
CA ASN A 375 -0.33 -21.02 -7.63
C ASN A 375 -1.28 -21.63 -8.67
N ILE A 376 -2.26 -20.86 -9.14
CA ILE A 376 -3.36 -21.31 -9.98
C ILE A 376 -3.39 -20.45 -11.24
N ILE A 377 -3.34 -21.11 -12.40
CA ILE A 377 -3.37 -20.49 -13.72
C ILE A 377 -4.64 -20.96 -14.41
N VAL A 378 -5.49 -20.00 -14.80
CA VAL A 378 -6.70 -20.24 -15.59
C VAL A 378 -6.42 -19.78 -17.02
N GLN A 379 -6.27 -20.73 -17.93
CA GLN A 379 -6.04 -20.45 -19.35
C GLN A 379 -7.27 -19.84 -20.01
N ARG A 380 -7.05 -18.80 -20.81
CA ARG A 380 -8.10 -18.03 -21.48
C ARG A 380 -7.81 -17.97 -22.97
N VAL A 381 -8.80 -17.56 -23.77
CA VAL A 381 -8.61 -17.39 -25.23
C VAL A 381 -7.57 -16.31 -25.56
N ALA A 382 -7.45 -15.29 -24.71
CA ALA A 382 -6.35 -14.32 -24.73
C ALA A 382 -5.75 -14.19 -23.33
N GLY A 383 -4.53 -14.72 -23.17
CA GLY A 383 -3.79 -14.71 -21.92
C GLY A 383 -4.30 -15.71 -20.89
N PHE A 384 -4.05 -15.43 -19.62
CA PHE A 384 -4.39 -16.27 -18.48
C PHE A 384 -4.75 -15.41 -17.27
N ASP A 385 -5.73 -15.85 -16.48
CA ASP A 385 -5.86 -15.32 -15.13
C ASP A 385 -4.92 -16.12 -14.22
N MET A 386 -4.37 -15.46 -13.19
CA MET A 386 -3.47 -16.09 -12.21
C MET A 386 -3.94 -15.78 -10.80
N VAL A 387 -3.82 -16.75 -9.91
CA VAL A 387 -3.97 -16.58 -8.46
C VAL A 387 -2.78 -17.21 -7.77
N ASP A 388 -2.15 -16.47 -6.87
CA ASP A 388 -1.08 -16.97 -6.02
C ASP A 388 -1.48 -16.72 -4.56
N ALA A 389 -1.56 -17.78 -3.75
CA ALA A 389 -2.10 -17.66 -2.40
C ALA A 389 -1.46 -18.63 -1.41
N LEU A 390 -1.35 -18.18 -0.16
CA LEU A 390 -0.93 -18.97 1.00
C LEU A 390 -1.95 -18.80 2.12
N ALA A 391 -2.53 -19.90 2.61
CA ALA A 391 -3.50 -19.89 3.71
C ALA A 391 -3.05 -20.76 4.89
N SER A 392 -2.12 -20.23 5.68
CA SER A 392 -1.57 -20.83 6.88
C SER A 392 -2.44 -20.59 8.14
N ALA A 393 -2.05 -21.21 9.26
CA ALA A 393 -2.69 -20.99 10.55
C ALA A 393 -2.35 -19.63 11.17
N SER A 394 -1.27 -19.02 10.71
CA SER A 394 -0.75 -17.71 11.13
C SER A 394 -1.25 -16.63 10.15
N PRO A 395 -2.13 -15.72 10.58
CA PRO A 395 -2.68 -14.67 9.72
C PRO A 395 -1.61 -13.80 9.05
N GLU A 396 -0.50 -13.57 9.72
CA GLU A 396 0.61 -12.71 9.28
C GLU A 396 1.32 -13.21 8.01
N TYR A 397 1.16 -14.49 7.64
CA TYR A 397 1.72 -15.05 6.41
C TYR A 397 0.68 -15.22 5.30
N ASN A 398 -0.60 -15.00 5.63
CA ASN A 398 -1.69 -15.29 4.73
C ASN A 398 -1.82 -14.17 3.70
N HIS A 399 -1.75 -14.54 2.42
CA HIS A 399 -1.87 -13.59 1.32
C HIS A 399 -2.60 -14.22 0.14
N ALA A 400 -3.19 -13.35 -0.68
CA ALA A 400 -3.65 -13.69 -2.02
C ALA A 400 -3.28 -12.58 -3.00
N TYR A 401 -2.62 -12.97 -4.08
CA TYR A 401 -2.41 -12.20 -5.28
C TYR A 401 -3.32 -12.75 -6.38
N CYS A 402 -3.88 -11.87 -7.20
CA CYS A 402 -4.62 -12.27 -8.38
C CYS A 402 -4.35 -11.31 -9.53
N ARG A 403 -4.26 -11.86 -10.74
CA ARG A 403 -4.15 -11.14 -12.02
C ARG A 403 -5.24 -11.62 -12.95
N PHE A 404 -5.91 -10.67 -13.59
CA PHE A 404 -6.93 -10.93 -14.59
C PHE A 404 -6.44 -10.38 -15.94
N SER A 405 -6.25 -11.29 -16.90
CA SER A 405 -5.79 -10.91 -18.25
C SER A 405 -6.87 -10.13 -19.00
N PRO A 406 -6.48 -9.32 -20.00
CA PRO A 406 -7.43 -8.66 -20.87
C PRO A 406 -8.31 -9.64 -21.64
N GLN A 407 -9.47 -9.15 -22.07
CA GLN A 407 -10.32 -9.89 -23.00
C GLN A 407 -9.69 -9.90 -24.40
N SER A 408 -9.81 -11.03 -25.12
CA SER A 408 -9.51 -11.09 -26.55
C SER A 408 -10.46 -10.15 -27.30
N GLY A 409 -9.98 -8.98 -27.70
CA GLY A 409 -10.78 -7.97 -28.40
C GLY A 409 -9.94 -7.26 -29.47
N ALA A 410 -10.61 -6.79 -30.53
CA ALA A 410 -9.96 -6.00 -31.57
C ALA A 410 -9.25 -4.76 -30.97
N PRO A 411 -8.13 -4.29 -31.54
CA PRO A 411 -7.49 -3.05 -31.10
C PRO A 411 -8.51 -1.90 -31.04
N GLY A 412 -8.65 -1.24 -29.89
CA GLY A 412 -9.56 -0.11 -29.69
C GLY A 412 -10.89 -0.39 -29.00
N GLN A 413 -11.20 -1.62 -28.59
CA GLN A 413 -12.32 -1.86 -27.66
C GLN A 413 -11.98 -1.42 -26.23
N PRO A 414 -12.91 -0.77 -25.50
CA PRO A 414 -12.68 -0.35 -24.12
C PRO A 414 -12.33 -1.56 -23.26
N GLY A 415 -11.25 -1.44 -22.49
CA GLY A 415 -10.92 -2.41 -21.45
C GLY A 415 -11.96 -2.34 -20.36
N LEU A 416 -12.98 -3.19 -20.41
CA LEU A 416 -13.99 -3.29 -19.34
C LEU A 416 -13.65 -4.40 -18.36
N ARG A 417 -12.86 -5.40 -18.79
CA ARG A 417 -12.51 -6.55 -17.94
C ARG A 417 -11.64 -6.13 -16.76
N GLY A 418 -10.65 -5.27 -17.00
CA GLY A 418 -9.83 -4.69 -15.93
C GLY A 418 -10.67 -3.82 -15.02
N ASP A 419 -11.43 -2.85 -15.55
CA ASP A 419 -12.26 -1.96 -14.72
C ASP A 419 -13.25 -2.72 -13.81
N ILE A 420 -13.94 -3.74 -14.33
CA ILE A 420 -14.86 -4.56 -13.54
C ILE A 420 -14.11 -5.36 -12.48
N ALA A 421 -12.99 -6.00 -12.83
CA ALA A 421 -12.19 -6.76 -11.88
C ALA A 421 -11.62 -5.86 -10.78
N GLN A 422 -11.09 -4.68 -11.13
CA GLN A 422 -10.60 -3.70 -10.17
C GLN A 422 -11.70 -3.25 -9.21
N ALA A 423 -12.89 -2.95 -9.72
CA ALA A 423 -14.03 -2.55 -8.90
C ALA A 423 -14.49 -3.67 -7.94
N ALA A 424 -14.51 -4.93 -8.39
CA ALA A 424 -14.82 -6.07 -7.54
C ALA A 424 -13.77 -6.28 -6.45
N LEU A 425 -12.49 -6.27 -6.81
CA LEU A 425 -11.37 -6.46 -5.89
C LEU A 425 -11.32 -5.38 -4.79
N ARG A 426 -11.52 -4.10 -5.13
CA ARG A 426 -11.56 -3.01 -4.14
C ARG A 426 -12.64 -3.22 -3.08
N ARG A 427 -13.82 -3.71 -3.48
CA ARG A 427 -14.93 -3.99 -2.57
C ARG A 427 -14.71 -5.25 -1.72
N LEU A 428 -13.82 -6.13 -2.15
CA LEU A 428 -13.35 -7.28 -1.38
C LEU A 428 -12.19 -6.95 -0.44
N GLY A 429 -11.76 -5.68 -0.38
CA GLY A 429 -10.68 -5.20 0.48
C GLY A 429 -9.27 -5.36 -0.13
N PHE A 430 -9.16 -5.73 -1.41
CA PHE A 430 -7.86 -5.84 -2.06
C PHE A 430 -7.30 -4.45 -2.37
N SER A 431 -5.98 -4.33 -2.23
CA SER A 431 -5.21 -3.30 -2.94
C SER A 431 -5.16 -3.66 -4.41
N VAL A 432 -5.32 -2.68 -5.29
CA VAL A 432 -5.52 -2.92 -6.72
C VAL A 432 -4.65 -2.00 -7.56
N ALA A 433 -4.02 -2.58 -8.57
CA ALA A 433 -3.36 -1.86 -9.65
C ALA A 433 -3.70 -2.51 -10.99
N GLY A 434 -3.72 -1.71 -12.05
CA GLY A 434 -4.03 -2.24 -13.37
C GLY A 434 -4.48 -1.15 -14.31
N THR A 435 -4.79 -1.56 -15.53
CA THR A 435 -5.31 -0.69 -16.58
C THR A 435 -6.79 -1.02 -16.80
N PRO A 436 -7.51 -0.29 -17.65
CA PRO A 436 -8.87 -0.73 -18.01
C PRO A 436 -8.88 -2.16 -18.58
N ARG A 437 -7.77 -2.62 -19.17
CA ARG A 437 -7.71 -3.93 -19.84
C ARG A 437 -7.32 -5.07 -18.90
N SER A 438 -6.42 -4.84 -17.94
CA SER A 438 -5.95 -5.85 -16.98
C SER A 438 -6.11 -5.37 -15.55
N ALA A 439 -6.33 -6.29 -14.62
CA ALA A 439 -6.40 -5.96 -13.21
C ALA A 439 -5.50 -6.89 -12.42
N THR A 440 -4.77 -6.33 -11.47
CA THR A 440 -4.04 -7.05 -10.46
C THR A 440 -4.53 -6.59 -9.09
N GLY A 441 -4.76 -7.55 -8.20
CA GLY A 441 -5.14 -7.29 -6.83
C GLY A 441 -4.32 -8.11 -5.86
N TRP A 442 -4.03 -7.53 -4.70
CA TRP A 442 -3.42 -8.24 -3.60
C TRP A 442 -4.05 -7.89 -2.25
N ILE A 443 -4.02 -8.86 -1.35
CA ILE A 443 -4.47 -8.72 0.05
C ILE A 443 -3.60 -9.63 0.92
N GLY A 444 -3.42 -9.24 2.19
CA GLY A 444 -2.68 -10.02 3.16
C GLY A 444 -3.19 -9.82 4.57
N ASN A 445 -2.57 -10.51 5.53
CA ASN A 445 -2.85 -10.39 6.96
C ASN A 445 -4.32 -10.73 7.34
N LEU A 446 -4.86 -11.80 6.73
CA LEU A 446 -6.22 -12.27 6.98
C LEU A 446 -6.23 -13.59 7.76
N GLN A 447 -7.27 -13.79 8.56
CA GLN A 447 -7.55 -15.10 9.14
C GLN A 447 -7.75 -16.13 8.02
N ARG A 448 -7.30 -17.38 8.24
CA ARG A 448 -7.39 -18.44 7.23
C ARG A 448 -8.79 -18.56 6.63
N ALA A 449 -9.82 -18.58 7.47
CA ALA A 449 -11.21 -18.69 7.01
C ALA A 449 -11.63 -17.52 6.11
N GLU A 450 -11.26 -16.30 6.48
CA GLU A 450 -11.56 -15.12 5.67
C GLU A 450 -10.82 -15.14 4.33
N LEU A 451 -9.54 -15.54 4.30
CA LEU A 451 -8.81 -15.69 3.05
C LEU A 451 -9.45 -16.74 2.14
N GLN A 452 -9.94 -17.86 2.71
CA GLN A 452 -10.64 -18.89 1.96
C GLN A 452 -11.95 -18.38 1.35
N GLU A 453 -12.70 -17.55 2.07
CA GLU A 453 -13.87 -16.86 1.52
C GLU A 453 -13.47 -15.94 0.36
N ARG A 454 -12.41 -15.13 0.50
CA ARG A 454 -11.91 -14.28 -0.60
C ARG A 454 -11.50 -15.12 -1.83
N LEU A 455 -10.80 -16.23 -1.63
CA LEU A 455 -10.40 -17.14 -2.71
C LEU A 455 -11.60 -17.76 -3.42
N ASN A 456 -12.67 -18.09 -2.68
CA ASN A 456 -13.93 -18.53 -3.28
C ASN A 456 -14.54 -17.43 -4.17
N VAL A 457 -14.63 -16.19 -3.69
CA VAL A 457 -15.15 -15.09 -4.50
C VAL A 457 -14.27 -14.81 -5.72
N ILE A 458 -12.95 -14.91 -5.60
CA ILE A 458 -12.01 -14.76 -6.73
C ILE A 458 -12.26 -15.85 -7.78
N GLY A 459 -12.49 -17.09 -7.36
CA GLY A 459 -12.87 -18.18 -8.26
C GLY A 459 -14.17 -17.88 -9.01
N CYS A 460 -15.20 -17.40 -8.29
CA CYS A 460 -16.46 -16.94 -8.90
C CYS A 460 -16.21 -15.81 -9.91
N LEU A 461 -15.39 -14.83 -9.54
CA LEU A 461 -15.07 -13.67 -10.37
C LEU A 461 -14.39 -14.10 -11.68
N SER A 462 -13.37 -14.96 -11.63
CA SER A 462 -12.70 -15.48 -12.83
C SER A 462 -13.67 -16.16 -13.80
N ALA A 463 -14.64 -16.93 -13.28
CA ALA A 463 -15.68 -17.56 -14.09
C ALA A 463 -16.67 -16.55 -14.71
N CYS A 464 -17.10 -15.55 -13.94
CA CYS A 464 -18.19 -14.63 -14.30
C CYS A 464 -17.75 -13.40 -15.09
N LEU A 465 -16.48 -12.99 -15.01
CA LEU A 465 -16.02 -11.69 -15.55
C LEU A 465 -16.36 -11.47 -17.03
N ASP A 466 -16.28 -12.49 -17.89
CA ASP A 466 -16.66 -12.33 -19.32
C ASP A 466 -18.17 -12.07 -19.51
N GLY A 467 -19.00 -12.66 -18.67
CA GLY A 467 -20.44 -12.40 -18.65
C GLY A 467 -20.73 -10.98 -18.19
N MET A 468 -20.05 -10.54 -17.13
CA MET A 468 -20.15 -9.17 -16.60
C MET A 468 -19.74 -8.12 -17.64
N VAL A 469 -18.66 -8.38 -18.40
CA VAL A 469 -18.25 -7.51 -19.51
C VAL A 469 -19.36 -7.38 -20.56
N LYS A 470 -20.05 -8.47 -20.92
CA LYS A 470 -21.19 -8.41 -21.86
C LYS A 470 -22.35 -7.60 -21.31
N GLU A 471 -22.67 -7.73 -20.02
CA GLU A 471 -23.74 -6.96 -19.38
C GLU A 471 -23.43 -5.45 -19.35
N VAL A 472 -22.20 -5.09 -18.97
CA VAL A 472 -21.75 -3.69 -18.95
C VAL A 472 -21.71 -3.12 -20.36
N SER A 473 -21.23 -3.89 -21.35
CA SER A 473 -21.26 -3.51 -22.77
C SER A 473 -22.70 -3.31 -23.29
N GLY A 474 -23.67 -4.02 -22.71
CA GLY A 474 -25.10 -3.88 -22.99
C GLY A 474 -25.77 -2.67 -22.32
N GLY A 475 -25.01 -1.81 -21.64
CA GLY A 475 -25.50 -0.58 -20.98
C GLY A 475 -25.67 -0.68 -19.46
N ALA A 476 -25.22 -1.77 -18.83
CA ALA A 476 -25.17 -1.82 -17.37
C ALA A 476 -24.01 -0.98 -16.81
N GLY A 477 -24.25 -0.25 -15.72
CA GLY A 477 -23.17 0.43 -15.00
C GLY A 477 -22.28 -0.58 -14.27
N ILE A 478 -20.95 -0.36 -14.28
CA ILE A 478 -19.96 -1.21 -13.62
C ILE A 478 -20.32 -1.42 -12.15
N ASP A 479 -20.62 -0.34 -11.43
CA ASP A 479 -20.94 -0.42 -10.01
C ASP A 479 -22.13 -1.30 -9.68
N ARG A 480 -23.17 -1.24 -10.52
CA ARG A 480 -24.38 -2.06 -10.35
C ARG A 480 -24.08 -3.52 -10.65
N CYS A 481 -23.35 -3.80 -11.73
CA CYS A 481 -22.96 -5.16 -12.10
C CYS A 481 -22.13 -5.82 -10.98
N VAL A 482 -21.12 -5.09 -10.45
CA VAL A 482 -20.29 -5.56 -9.35
C VAL A 482 -21.09 -5.71 -8.05
N SER A 483 -22.02 -4.81 -7.73
CA SER A 483 -22.88 -4.95 -6.54
C SER A 483 -23.72 -6.22 -6.59
N THR A 484 -24.33 -6.49 -7.74
CA THR A 484 -25.14 -7.71 -7.94
C THR A 484 -24.30 -8.96 -7.82
N PHE A 485 -23.10 -8.97 -8.42
CA PHE A 485 -22.17 -10.09 -8.32
C PHE A 485 -21.79 -10.37 -6.85
N LEU A 486 -21.40 -9.34 -6.10
CA LEU A 486 -20.99 -9.50 -4.71
C LEU A 486 -22.16 -9.95 -3.83
N GLN A 487 -23.38 -9.44 -4.01
CA GLN A 487 -24.55 -9.91 -3.26
C GLN A 487 -24.88 -11.39 -3.46
N GLN A 488 -24.44 -11.98 -4.58
CA GLN A 488 -24.68 -13.38 -4.89
C GLN A 488 -23.58 -14.32 -4.40
N HIS A 489 -22.37 -13.79 -4.18
CA HIS A 489 -21.16 -14.60 -4.08
C HIS A 489 -20.22 -14.23 -2.93
N ALA A 490 -20.33 -13.04 -2.34
CA ALA A 490 -19.56 -12.55 -1.21
C ALA A 490 -20.47 -12.35 0.01
#